data_AF-A0A4T0CS91-F1
#
_entry.id   AF-A0A4T0CS91-F1
#
_cell.length_a   1.000
_cell.length_b   1.000
_cell.length_c   1.000
_cell.angle_alpha   90.00
_cell.angle_beta   90.00
_cell.angle_gamma   90.00
#
_symmetry.space_group_name_H-M   'P 1'
#
loop_
_entity.id
_entity.type
_entity.pdbx_description
1 polymer ?
#
loop_
_entity_poly.entity_id
_entity_poly.type
_entity_poly.pdbx_seq_one_letter_code
_entity_poly.pdbx_strand_id
1 'polypeptide(L)'
;MGKLIKNHLARLIVMTAATYHIAASLHGFFWPKFFFDFLTKNFDDAVKPVPILQTINLIFGFINLAWEWPLEFLAGTAIHRSLELRILLLPL
;
A
#
# COMPACT_ATOMS: atom_id res chain seq x y z
N MET A 1 -10.27 -21.99 -17.92
CA MET A 1 -9.13 -21.06 -18.12
C MET A 1 -9.43 -19.61 -17.71
N GLY A 2 -10.64 -19.06 -17.94
CA GLY A 2 -10.93 -17.65 -17.63
C GLY A 2 -10.84 -17.20 -16.15
N LYS A 3 -11.03 -18.10 -15.17
CA LYS A 3 -10.87 -17.79 -13.74
C LYS A 3 -9.40 -17.57 -13.33
N LEU A 4 -8.45 -18.24 -13.97
CA LEU A 4 -7.01 -18.10 -13.65
C LEU A 4 -6.47 -16.74 -14.11
N ILE A 5 -6.80 -16.35 -15.35
CA ILE A 5 -6.34 -15.10 -15.96
C ILE A 5 -6.81 -13.89 -15.16
N LYS A 6 -8.09 -13.88 -14.75
CA LYS A 6 -8.66 -12.79 -13.95
C LYS A 6 -7.98 -12.66 -12.59
N ASN A 7 -7.61 -13.78 -11.96
CA ASN A 7 -6.91 -13.76 -10.67
C ASN A 7 -5.47 -13.27 -10.80
N HIS A 8 -4.76 -13.67 -11.85
CA HIS A 8 -3.40 -13.18 -12.12
C HIS A 8 -3.41 -11.69 -12.51
N LEU A 9 -4.38 -11.26 -13.31
CA LEU A 9 -4.53 -9.85 -13.69
C LEU A 9 -4.87 -8.98 -12.48
N ALA A 10 -5.81 -9.41 -11.63
CA ALA A 10 -6.13 -8.70 -10.39
C ALA A 10 -4.90 -8.54 -9.48
N ARG A 11 -4.09 -9.59 -9.37
CA ARG A 11 -2.81 -9.57 -8.65
C ARG A 11 -1.83 -8.54 -9.21
N LEU A 12 -1.64 -8.52 -10.52
CA LEU A 12 -0.76 -7.54 -11.18
C LEU A 12 -1.25 -6.10 -10.95
N ILE A 13 -2.55 -5.86 -11.01
CA ILE A 13 -3.15 -4.55 -10.74
C ILE A 13 -2.86 -4.11 -9.31
N VAL A 14 -3.07 -5.00 -8.33
CA VAL A 14 -2.82 -4.70 -6.91
C VAL A 14 -1.33 -4.43 -6.65
N MET A 15 -0.41 -5.22 -7.22
CA MET A 15 1.03 -4.95 -7.08
C MET A 15 1.43 -3.62 -7.71
N THR A 16 0.80 -3.26 -8.84
CA THR A 16 1.01 -1.96 -9.48
C THR A 16 0.54 -0.83 -8.57
N ALA A 17 -0.66 -0.95 -8.00
CA ALA A 17 -1.21 0.02 -7.04
C ALA A 17 -0.34 0.16 -5.80
N ALA A 18 0.15 -0.95 -5.23
CA ALA A 18 1.06 -0.95 -4.09
C ALA A 18 2.40 -0.26 -4.41
N THR A 19 2.92 -0.43 -5.64
CA THR A 19 4.13 0.26 -6.10
C THR A 19 3.91 1.78 -6.17
N TYR A 20 2.76 2.21 -6.70
CA TYR A 20 2.38 3.63 -6.70
C TYR A 20 2.18 4.18 -5.28
N HIS A 21 1.63 3.38 -4.36
CA HIS A 21 1.47 3.74 -2.95
C HIS A 21 2.82 3.97 -2.27
N ILE A 22 3.79 3.10 -2.50
CA ILE A 22 5.18 3.29 -2.02
C ILE A 22 5.79 4.56 -2.60
N ALA A 23 5.68 4.76 -3.92
CA ALA A 23 6.21 5.95 -4.58
C ALA A 23 5.58 7.25 -4.05
N ALA A 24 4.26 7.27 -3.85
CA ALA A 24 3.53 8.40 -3.28
C ALA A 24 3.95 8.66 -1.82
N SER A 25 4.15 7.59 -1.04
CA SER A 25 4.64 7.68 0.35
C SER A 25 6.02 8.31 0.40
N LEU A 26 6.94 7.87 -0.48
CA LEU A 26 8.29 8.43 -0.62
C LEU A 26 8.26 9.92 -1.00
N HIS A 27 7.43 10.31 -1.97
CA HIS A 27 7.21 11.73 -2.30
C HIS A 27 6.68 12.54 -1.12
N GLY A 28 5.86 11.93 -0.26
CA GLY A 28 5.38 12.55 0.98
C GLY A 28 6.49 12.93 1.96
N PHE A 29 7.64 12.24 1.96
CA PHE A 29 8.80 12.61 2.80
C PHE A 29 9.51 13.86 2.29
N PHE A 30 9.55 14.07 0.98
CA PHE A 30 10.18 15.24 0.36
C PHE A 30 9.29 16.49 0.43
N TRP A 31 7.98 16.32 0.28
CA TRP A 31 7.00 17.42 0.29
C TRP A 31 5.89 17.24 1.34
N PRO A 32 6.22 17.15 2.63
CA PRO A 32 5.26 16.82 3.69
C PRO A 32 4.06 17.78 3.76
N LYS A 33 4.27 19.08 3.54
CA LYS A 33 3.25 20.13 3.73
C LYS A 33 2.66 20.71 2.44
N PHE A 34 3.00 20.19 1.26
CA PHE A 34 2.68 20.89 0.00
C PHE A 34 1.17 20.92 -0.34
N PHE A 35 0.38 19.95 0.11
CA PHE A 35 -1.00 19.77 -0.37
C PHE A 35 -2.12 20.33 0.52
N PHE A 36 -1.94 20.44 1.85
CA PHE A 36 -3.04 20.80 2.77
C PHE A 36 -2.74 21.94 3.76
N ASP A 37 -1.57 22.57 3.68
CA ASP A 37 -1.18 23.69 4.57
C ASP A 37 -2.14 24.90 4.45
N PHE A 38 -2.82 25.04 3.30
CA PHE A 38 -3.79 26.13 3.07
C PHE A 38 -5.15 25.89 3.74
N LEU A 39 -5.47 24.64 4.07
CA LEU A 39 -6.81 24.25 4.55
C LEU A 39 -6.84 24.10 6.07
N THR A 40 -5.81 23.52 6.69
CA THR A 40 -5.73 23.38 8.14
C THR A 40 -4.30 23.11 8.61
N LYS A 41 -3.98 23.57 9.83
CA LYS A 41 -2.70 23.30 10.52
C LYS A 41 -2.79 22.16 11.52
N ASN A 42 -3.96 21.55 11.71
CA ASN A 42 -4.19 20.54 12.74
C ASN A 42 -3.38 19.24 12.54
N PHE A 43 -2.91 18.97 11.31
CA PHE A 43 -2.10 17.80 10.99
C PHE A 43 -0.61 18.08 10.91
N ASP A 44 -0.19 19.30 11.24
CA ASP A 44 1.22 19.70 11.18
C ASP A 44 2.11 18.81 12.02
N ASP A 45 1.67 18.46 13.23
CA ASP A 45 2.42 17.64 14.19
C ASP A 45 2.58 16.18 13.73
N ALA A 46 1.67 15.68 12.90
CA ALA A 46 1.70 14.31 12.37
C ALA A 46 2.63 14.16 11.14
N VAL A 47 3.06 15.29 10.59
CA VAL A 47 3.79 15.41 9.33
C VAL A 47 5.18 16.06 9.52
N LYS A 48 5.31 16.97 10.49
CA LYS A 48 6.57 17.56 10.97
C LYS A 48 6.57 17.61 12.51
N PRO A 49 7.69 17.38 13.20
CA PRO A 49 9.04 17.14 12.67
C PRO A 49 9.30 15.69 12.24
N VAL A 50 8.50 14.74 12.72
CA VAL A 50 8.61 13.32 12.37
C VAL A 50 7.46 12.98 11.41
N PRO A 51 7.75 12.51 10.18
CA PRO A 51 6.74 12.20 9.17
C PRO A 51 6.05 10.86 9.48
N ILE A 52 5.21 10.86 10.52
CA ILE A 52 4.55 9.67 11.05
C ILE A 52 3.56 9.11 10.01
N LEU A 53 2.77 9.98 9.37
CA LEU A 53 1.78 9.57 8.37
C LEU A 53 2.42 8.93 7.14
N GLN A 54 3.54 9.49 6.66
CA GLN A 54 4.28 8.96 5.52
C GLN A 54 4.95 7.62 5.87
N THR A 55 5.44 7.48 7.10
CA THR A 55 6.03 6.22 7.60
C THR A 55 4.99 5.11 7.65
N ILE A 56 3.80 5.41 8.19
CA ILE A 56 2.68 4.45 8.22
C ILE A 56 2.29 4.03 6.80
N ASN A 57 2.09 5.00 5.89
CA ASN A 57 1.75 4.71 4.49
C ASN A 57 2.82 3.88 3.78
N LEU A 58 4.10 4.15 4.02
CA LEU A 58 5.20 3.40 3.45
C LEU A 58 5.19 1.93 3.92
N ILE A 59 4.94 1.71 5.22
CA ILE A 59 4.83 0.36 5.79
C ILE A 59 3.64 -0.39 5.16
N PHE A 60 2.47 0.24 5.05
CA PHE A 60 1.30 -0.38 4.42
C PHE A 60 1.54 -0.68 2.93
N GLY A 61 2.20 0.21 2.19
CA GLY A 61 2.58 -0.04 0.79
C GLY A 61 3.48 -1.26 0.65
N PHE A 62 4.46 -1.45 1.54
CA PHE A 62 5.32 -2.63 1.54
C PHE A 62 4.57 -3.91 1.95
N ILE A 63 3.68 -3.83 2.94
CA ILE A 63 2.84 -4.98 3.34
C ILE A 63 1.97 -5.43 2.17
N ASN A 64 1.29 -4.50 1.49
CA ASN A 64 0.45 -4.79 0.33
C ASN A 64 1.26 -5.41 -0.83
N LEU A 65 2.47 -4.88 -1.10
CA LEU A 65 3.34 -5.44 -2.12
C LEU A 65 3.82 -6.85 -1.75
N ALA A 66 4.29 -7.06 -0.52
CA ALA A 66 4.79 -8.34 -0.04
C ALA A 66 3.70 -9.42 0.03
N TRP A 67 2.46 -9.03 0.35
CA TRP A 67 1.34 -9.95 0.44
C TRP A 67 0.91 -10.50 -0.92
N GLU A 68 0.93 -9.65 -1.94
CA GLU A 68 0.44 -9.98 -3.28
C GLU A 68 1.56 -10.50 -4.20
N TRP A 69 2.82 -10.22 -3.86
CA TRP A 69 3.98 -10.82 -4.52
C TRP A 69 3.99 -12.34 -4.29
N PRO A 70 4.01 -13.15 -5.36
CA PRO A 70 4.13 -14.60 -5.25
C PRO A 70 5.58 -14.97 -4.94
N LEU A 71 6.05 -14.69 -3.72
CA LEU A 71 7.34 -15.21 -3.23
C LEU A 71 7.23 -16.74 -3.23
N GLU A 72 8.23 -17.46 -3.75
CA GLU A 72 8.23 -18.92 -3.83
C GLU A 72 7.96 -19.60 -2.46
N PHE A 73 8.29 -18.92 -1.36
CA PHE A 73 8.03 -19.37 0.02
C PHE A 73 6.58 -19.16 0.51
N LEU A 74 5.80 -18.25 -0.09
CA LEU A 74 4.42 -17.92 0.32
C LEU A 74 3.37 -18.40 -0.69
N ALA A 75 3.79 -18.72 -1.91
CA ALA A 75 2.95 -19.22 -2.97
C ALA A 75 2.28 -20.55 -2.57
N GLY A 76 0.95 -20.54 -2.46
CA GLY A 76 0.14 -21.73 -2.20
C GLY A 76 -0.36 -21.90 -0.76
N THR A 77 0.07 -21.05 0.19
CA THR A 77 -0.47 -21.07 1.56
C THR A 77 -1.96 -20.69 1.59
N ALA A 78 -2.71 -21.23 2.55
CA ALA A 78 -4.16 -20.96 2.69
C ALA A 78 -4.45 -19.47 2.97
N ILE A 79 -3.53 -18.83 3.69
CA ILE A 79 -3.58 -17.41 4.06
C ILE A 79 -3.45 -16.51 2.82
N HIS A 80 -2.51 -16.81 1.92
CA HIS A 80 -2.30 -16.09 0.66
C HIS A 80 -3.45 -16.28 -0.36
N ARG A 81 -4.24 -17.35 -0.24
CA ARG A 81 -5.43 -17.61 -1.07
C ARG A 81 -6.72 -17.01 -0.52
N SER A 82 -6.75 -16.61 0.75
CA SER A 82 -7.97 -16.08 1.37
C SER A 82 -8.36 -14.73 0.77
N LEU A 83 -9.62 -14.60 0.36
CA LEU A 83 -10.16 -13.35 -0.18
C LEU A 83 -10.46 -12.34 0.94
N GLU A 84 -10.83 -12.84 2.12
CA GLU A 84 -11.22 -12.03 3.28
C GLU A 84 -10.06 -11.17 3.79
N LEU A 85 -8.86 -11.76 3.92
CA LEU A 85 -7.67 -11.01 4.32
C LEU A 85 -7.27 -9.96 3.27
N ARG A 86 -7.51 -10.23 1.97
CA ARG A 86 -7.26 -9.24 0.91
C ARG A 86 -8.20 -8.04 1.03
N ILE A 87 -9.49 -8.28 1.26
CA ILE A 87 -10.46 -7.20 1.43
C ILE A 87 -10.17 -6.38 2.68
N LEU A 88 -9.56 -6.97 3.71
CA LEU A 88 -9.19 -6.26 4.93
C LEU A 88 -7.91 -5.43 4.78
N LEU A 89 -6.95 -5.88 3.96
CA LEU A 89 -5.67 -5.19 3.72
C LEU A 89 -5.72 -4.11 2.62
N LEU A 90 -6.53 -4.30 1.58
CA LEU A 90 -6.65 -3.38 0.44
C LEU A 90 -7.27 -1.99 0.71
N PRO A 91 -8.12 -1.75 1.74
CA PRO A 91 -8.67 -0.41 1.99
C PRO A 91 -7.72 0.51 2.77
N LEU A 92 -6.51 0.04 3.11
CA LEU A 92 -5.46 0.77 3.85
C LEU A 92 -4.21 0.96 2.98
#